data_AF-A0A2J8P851-F1
#
_entry.id   AF-A0A2J8P851-F1
#
_cell.length_a   1.000
_cell.length_b   1.000
_cell.length_c   1.000
_cell.angle_alpha   90.00
_cell.angle_beta   90.00
_cell.angle_gamma   90.00
#
_symmetry.space_group_name_H-M   'P 1'
#
loop_
_entity.id
_entity.type
_entity.pdbx_description
1 polymer ?
#
loop_
_entity_poly.entity_id
_entity_poly.type
_entity_poly.pdbx_seq_one_letter_code
_entity_poly.pdbx_strand_id
1 'polypeptide(L)'
;MEALSRAGQEMSLAALKQHDPYITSIADLTGQVALYTFCPKANQWTDIEGTLFVYRRSASPYHGFTIVNRLNMHNLVEPVNKDLEFQLHEPFLLYRNASLSIYSIWFYDKNDCHRIAKLMADVVEEETRRSQQAARDKQSPSQANGCSDHRPIDILEMLSRAKDEYERNQMGDSNISSPGLQPSTQLSNLG
;
A
#
# COMPACT_ATOMS: atom_id res chain seq x y z
N MET A 1 -22.27 -15.61 21.49
CA MET A 1 -21.93 -15.14 20.13
C MET A 1 -20.86 -16.09 19.63
N GLU A 2 -21.16 -16.90 18.61
CA GLU A 2 -20.25 -17.95 18.12
C GLU A 2 -18.92 -17.33 17.72
N ALA A 3 -17.83 -17.81 18.33
CA ALA A 3 -16.51 -17.61 17.75
C ALA A 3 -16.58 -18.17 16.33
N LEU A 4 -16.41 -17.32 15.31
CA LEU A 4 -16.26 -17.80 13.94
C LEU A 4 -15.23 -18.92 13.96
N SER A 5 -15.60 -20.07 13.42
CA SER A 5 -14.67 -21.20 13.33
C SER A 5 -13.39 -20.72 12.64
N ARG A 6 -12.25 -21.29 13.01
CA ARG A 6 -10.95 -20.94 12.39
C ARG A 6 -11.03 -20.97 10.86
N ALA A 7 -11.79 -21.92 10.31
CA ALA A 7 -12.09 -22.02 8.89
C ALA A 7 -12.85 -20.80 8.34
N GLY A 8 -13.82 -20.26 9.08
CA GLY A 8 -14.55 -19.04 8.72
C GLY A 8 -13.63 -17.83 8.58
N GLN A 9 -12.71 -17.65 9.54
CA GLN A 9 -11.72 -16.56 9.48
C GLN A 9 -10.73 -16.72 8.33
N GLU A 10 -10.28 -17.96 8.04
CA GLU A 10 -9.41 -18.26 6.90
C GLU A 10 -10.09 -17.97 5.56
N MET A 11 -11.37 -18.34 5.41
CA MET A 11 -12.16 -18.04 4.22
C MET A 11 -12.37 -16.53 4.04
N SER A 12 -12.73 -15.81 5.11
CA SER A 12 -12.86 -14.35 5.05
C SER A 12 -11.56 -13.69 4.66
N LEU A 13 -10.43 -14.10 5.25
CA LEU A 13 -9.12 -13.56 4.92
C LEU A 13 -8.76 -13.84 3.44
N ALA A 14 -9.03 -15.03 2.94
CA ALA A 14 -8.78 -15.37 1.53
C ALA A 14 -9.62 -14.49 0.59
N ALA A 15 -10.90 -14.27 0.90
CA ALA A 15 -11.77 -13.39 0.13
C ALA A 15 -11.29 -11.94 0.13
N LEU A 16 -10.87 -11.42 1.29
CA LEU A 16 -10.29 -10.06 1.38
C LEU A 16 -9.02 -9.93 0.54
N LYS A 17 -8.15 -10.95 0.55
CA LYS A 17 -6.91 -10.96 -0.26
C LYS A 17 -7.14 -11.02 -1.77
N GLN A 18 -8.29 -11.52 -2.23
CA GLN A 18 -8.62 -11.48 -3.66
C GLN A 18 -8.80 -10.05 -4.17
N HIS A 19 -9.25 -9.13 -3.30
CA HIS A 19 -9.42 -7.72 -3.62
C HIS A 19 -8.20 -6.87 -3.29
N ASP A 20 -7.49 -7.18 -2.19
CA ASP A 20 -6.24 -6.51 -1.81
C ASP A 20 -5.16 -7.51 -1.41
N PRO A 21 -4.20 -7.82 -2.31
CA PRO A 21 -3.10 -8.76 -2.04
C PRO A 21 -2.17 -8.33 -0.90
N TYR A 22 -2.17 -7.05 -0.51
CA TYR A 22 -1.33 -6.56 0.58
C TYR A 22 -1.90 -6.92 1.95
N ILE A 23 -3.16 -7.37 2.05
CA ILE A 23 -3.73 -7.79 3.33
C ILE A 23 -2.94 -8.99 3.86
N THR A 24 -2.51 -8.88 5.12
CA THR A 24 -1.70 -9.92 5.79
C THR A 24 -2.53 -10.73 6.76
N SER A 25 -3.36 -10.07 7.58
CA SER A 25 -4.14 -10.68 8.65
C SER A 25 -5.37 -9.85 9.01
N ILE A 26 -6.39 -10.49 9.58
CA ILE A 26 -7.53 -9.82 10.21
C ILE A 26 -7.11 -9.45 11.65
N ALA A 27 -7.24 -8.18 12.01
CA ALA A 27 -6.95 -7.68 13.34
C ALA A 27 -8.12 -7.88 14.30
N ASP A 28 -9.33 -7.61 13.83
CA ASP A 28 -10.58 -7.80 14.55
C ASP A 28 -11.74 -7.86 13.55
N LEU A 29 -12.89 -8.35 13.98
CA LEU A 29 -14.12 -8.38 13.20
C LEU A 29 -15.32 -8.22 14.15
N THR A 30 -16.44 -7.78 13.59
CA THR A 30 -17.70 -7.66 14.34
C THR A 30 -18.84 -8.38 13.64
N GLY A 31 -19.94 -8.59 14.37
CA GLY A 31 -21.12 -9.26 13.83
C GLY A 31 -21.83 -8.44 12.74
N GLN A 32 -22.90 -7.75 13.11
CA GLN A 32 -23.72 -6.94 12.20
C GLN A 32 -23.50 -5.46 12.49
N VAL A 33 -23.21 -4.71 11.43
CA VAL A 33 -23.11 -3.25 11.44
C VAL A 33 -23.91 -2.66 10.28
N ALA A 34 -24.31 -1.39 10.44
CA ALA A 34 -24.92 -0.60 9.37
C ALA A 34 -24.17 0.73 9.22
N LEU A 35 -23.90 1.14 7.98
CA LEU A 35 -23.24 2.40 7.68
C LEU A 35 -24.28 3.46 7.29
N TYR A 36 -24.19 4.61 7.94
CA TYR A 36 -24.92 5.81 7.60
C TYR A 36 -23.95 6.89 7.12
N THR A 37 -24.24 7.51 5.98
CA THR A 37 -23.49 8.66 5.49
C THR A 37 -24.30 9.93 5.68
N PHE A 38 -23.65 10.99 6.10
CA PHE A 38 -24.26 12.31 6.07
C PHE A 38 -24.08 12.89 4.66
N CYS A 39 -25.10 12.77 3.80
CA CYS A 39 -25.11 13.42 2.49
C CYS A 39 -25.97 14.68 2.52
N PRO A 40 -25.37 15.89 2.52
CA PRO A 40 -26.13 17.15 2.56
C PRO A 40 -27.03 17.36 1.34
N LYS A 41 -26.72 16.69 0.22
CA LYS A 41 -27.39 16.89 -1.08
C LYS A 41 -28.50 15.89 -1.37
N ALA A 42 -28.41 14.66 -0.84
CA ALA A 42 -29.30 13.56 -1.24
C ALA A 42 -30.36 13.18 -0.19
N ASN A 43 -30.23 13.63 1.07
CA ASN A 43 -31.13 13.30 2.17
C ASN A 43 -31.51 11.79 2.25
N GLN A 44 -30.56 10.91 1.87
CA GLN A 44 -30.77 9.48 1.77
C GLN A 44 -29.69 8.76 2.57
N TRP A 45 -30.11 7.73 3.31
CA TRP A 45 -29.24 6.84 4.05
C TRP A 45 -28.60 5.80 3.13
N THR A 46 -27.39 5.35 3.43
CA THR A 46 -26.69 4.35 2.62
C THR A 46 -27.16 2.92 2.89
N ASP A 47 -27.26 2.11 1.84
CA ASP A 47 -27.69 0.70 1.89
C ASP A 47 -26.52 -0.27 2.18
N ILE A 48 -25.62 0.08 3.11
CA ILE A 48 -24.49 -0.78 3.49
C ILE A 48 -24.75 -1.36 4.87
N GLU A 49 -25.01 -2.66 4.91
CA GLU A 49 -25.26 -3.42 6.13
C GLU A 49 -24.55 -4.77 6.03
N GLY A 50 -23.76 -5.13 7.04
CA GLY A 50 -23.06 -6.40 7.01
C GLY A 50 -22.00 -6.58 8.07
N THR A 51 -20.90 -7.22 7.71
CA THR A 51 -19.81 -7.60 8.64
C THR A 51 -18.65 -6.61 8.52
N LEU A 52 -18.19 -6.04 9.64
CA LEU A 52 -17.00 -5.20 9.66
C LEU A 52 -15.75 -6.05 9.91
N PHE A 53 -14.73 -5.84 9.08
CA PHE A 53 -13.40 -6.41 9.26
C PHE A 53 -12.38 -5.29 9.38
N VAL A 54 -11.54 -5.34 10.41
CA VAL A 54 -10.32 -4.53 10.51
C VAL A 54 -9.14 -5.43 10.16
N TYR A 55 -8.28 -4.98 9.26
CA TYR A 55 -7.19 -5.80 8.73
C TYR A 55 -5.86 -5.06 8.69
N ARG A 56 -4.78 -5.84 8.69
CA ARG A 56 -3.40 -5.37 8.53
C ARG A 56 -2.94 -5.55 7.10
N ARG A 57 -2.07 -4.67 6.63
CA ARG A 57 -1.48 -4.65 5.29
C ARG A 57 0.04 -4.67 5.37
N SER A 58 0.68 -5.20 4.34
CA SER A 58 2.15 -5.24 4.21
C SER A 58 2.75 -3.95 3.63
N ALA A 59 1.90 -3.01 3.20
CA ALA A 59 2.29 -1.72 2.66
C ALA A 59 1.40 -0.61 3.25
N SER A 60 1.92 0.62 3.30
CA SER A 60 1.17 1.78 3.79
C SER A 60 -0.07 2.06 2.92
N PRO A 61 -1.20 2.51 3.52
CA PRO A 61 -1.50 2.48 4.95
C PRO A 61 -1.52 1.05 5.49
N TYR A 62 -0.89 0.78 6.64
CA TYR A 62 -0.68 -0.58 7.16
C TYR A 62 -1.93 -1.18 7.80
N HIS A 63 -2.99 -0.39 7.94
CA HIS A 63 -4.29 -0.81 8.41
C HIS A 63 -5.39 -0.32 7.48
N GLY A 64 -6.46 -1.08 7.44
CA GLY A 64 -7.69 -0.72 6.74
C GLY A 64 -8.86 -1.42 7.39
N PHE A 65 -10.07 -0.97 7.05
CA PHE A 65 -11.27 -1.72 7.37
C PHE A 65 -12.22 -1.78 6.19
N THR A 66 -13.11 -2.76 6.25
CA THR A 66 -14.17 -2.94 5.26
C THR A 66 -15.45 -3.36 5.94
N ILE A 67 -16.58 -2.91 5.39
CA ILE A 67 -17.88 -3.49 5.69
C ILE A 67 -18.27 -4.29 4.46
N VAL A 68 -18.24 -5.62 4.61
CA VAL A 68 -18.72 -6.54 3.57
C VAL A 68 -20.24 -6.52 3.63
N ASN A 69 -20.84 -5.93 2.60
CA ASN A 69 -22.28 -5.74 2.52
C ASN A 69 -22.98 -7.08 2.26
N ARG A 70 -24.08 -7.32 2.98
CA ARG A 70 -24.91 -8.52 2.83
C ARG A 70 -26.12 -8.28 1.93
N LEU A 71 -26.44 -7.02 1.62
CA LEU A 71 -27.59 -6.66 0.78
C LEU A 71 -27.25 -6.64 -0.71
N ASN A 72 -26.02 -6.27 -1.06
CA ASN A 72 -25.53 -6.18 -2.43
C ASN A 72 -23.99 -6.25 -2.46
N MET A 73 -23.38 -6.12 -3.64
CA MET A 73 -21.92 -6.22 -3.83
C MET A 73 -21.15 -4.92 -3.55
N HIS A 74 -21.81 -3.85 -3.09
CA HIS A 74 -21.17 -2.58 -2.77
C HIS A 74 -20.68 -2.59 -1.32
N ASN A 75 -19.42 -2.94 -1.16
CA ASN A 75 -18.72 -2.92 0.13
C ASN A 75 -18.17 -1.52 0.44
N LEU A 76 -18.07 -1.20 1.73
CA LEU A 76 -17.22 -0.09 2.18
C LEU A 76 -15.77 -0.58 2.24
N VAL A 77 -14.81 0.21 1.75
CA VAL A 77 -13.38 0.00 1.98
C VAL A 77 -12.79 1.32 2.40
N GLU A 78 -12.26 1.39 3.61
CA GLU A 78 -11.68 2.62 4.16
C GLU A 78 -10.23 2.36 4.61
N PRO A 79 -9.24 3.04 4.01
CA PRO A 79 -7.87 2.99 4.50
C PRO A 79 -7.76 3.70 5.85
N VAL A 80 -7.05 3.12 6.81
CA VAL A 80 -6.77 3.81 8.08
C VAL A 80 -5.47 4.58 7.92
N ASN A 81 -5.56 5.91 7.91
CA ASN A 81 -4.42 6.82 7.84
C ASN A 81 -4.50 7.84 8.98
N LYS A 82 -3.48 8.70 9.10
CA LYS A 82 -3.41 9.76 10.13
C LYS A 82 -4.50 10.83 10.02
N ASP A 83 -5.19 10.91 8.89
CA ASP A 83 -6.22 11.92 8.62
C ASP A 83 -7.62 11.41 8.99
N LEU A 84 -7.74 10.14 9.41
CA LEU A 84 -8.97 9.60 9.97
C LEU A 84 -9.16 10.06 11.41
N GLU A 85 -10.35 10.59 11.68
CA GLU A 85 -10.76 10.99 13.03
C GLU A 85 -11.98 10.17 13.43
N PHE A 86 -11.97 9.62 14.66
CA PHE A 86 -13.06 8.83 15.21
C PHE A 86 -13.69 9.51 16.42
N GLN A 87 -15.02 9.37 16.58
CA GLN A 87 -15.75 9.74 17.78
C GLN A 87 -16.71 8.62 18.17
N LEU A 88 -16.58 8.14 19.39
CA LEU A 88 -17.44 7.08 19.93
C LEU A 88 -18.68 7.71 20.58
N HIS A 89 -19.85 7.36 20.06
CA HIS A 89 -21.17 7.67 20.62
C HIS A 89 -22.02 6.42 20.62
N GLU A 90 -21.80 5.51 21.58
CA GLU A 90 -22.47 4.22 21.58
C GLU A 90 -23.99 4.31 21.34
N PRO A 91 -24.57 3.42 20.51
CA PRO A 91 -23.93 2.28 19.80
C PRO A 91 -23.31 2.65 18.43
N PHE A 92 -22.95 3.92 18.23
CA PHE A 92 -22.40 4.45 16.99
C PHE A 92 -20.89 4.78 17.11
N LEU A 93 -20.15 4.46 16.06
CA LEU A 93 -18.80 4.99 15.83
C LEU A 93 -18.85 5.94 14.65
N LEU A 94 -18.68 7.23 14.93
CA LEU A 94 -18.59 8.25 13.91
C LEU A 94 -17.15 8.36 13.43
N TYR A 95 -16.96 8.58 12.14
CA TYR A 95 -15.65 8.90 11.60
C TYR A 95 -15.70 9.94 10.49
N ARG A 96 -14.62 10.71 10.38
CA ARG A 96 -14.36 11.61 9.26
C ARG A 96 -13.10 11.14 8.55
N ASN A 97 -13.16 11.01 7.23
CA ASN A 97 -12.00 10.62 6.43
C ASN A 97 -11.26 11.83 5.84
N ALA A 98 -10.19 11.55 5.08
CA ALA A 98 -9.36 12.58 4.44
C ALA A 98 -10.13 13.45 3.43
N SER A 99 -11.24 12.97 2.88
CA SER A 99 -12.13 13.73 2.00
C SER A 99 -13.14 14.62 2.76
N LEU A 100 -13.03 14.68 4.09
CA LEU A 100 -13.93 15.40 5.01
C LEU A 100 -15.37 14.86 5.01
N SER A 101 -15.60 13.68 4.44
CA SER A 101 -16.89 13.00 4.48
C SER A 101 -17.12 12.41 5.87
N ILE A 102 -18.34 12.56 6.39
CA ILE A 102 -18.74 12.09 7.72
C ILE A 102 -19.60 10.85 7.59
N TYR A 103 -19.23 9.84 8.37
CA TYR A 103 -19.85 8.53 8.41
C TYR A 103 -20.22 8.19 9.85
N SER A 104 -21.22 7.34 10.01
CA SER A 104 -21.62 6.75 11.29
C SER A 104 -21.85 5.26 11.09
N ILE A 105 -21.10 4.45 11.82
CA ILE A 105 -21.26 2.99 11.84
C ILE A 105 -22.06 2.65 13.07
N TRP A 106 -23.27 2.13 12.89
CA TRP A 106 -24.06 1.55 13.96
C TRP A 106 -23.67 0.09 14.18
N PHE A 107 -23.51 -0.31 15.44
CA PHE A 107 -23.18 -1.67 15.82
C PHE A 107 -24.36 -2.33 16.50
N TYR A 108 -24.64 -3.58 16.12
CA TYR A 108 -25.63 -4.39 16.82
C TYR A 108 -25.18 -4.71 18.26
N ASP A 109 -23.89 -5.04 18.45
CA ASP A 109 -23.29 -5.23 19.77
C ASP A 109 -22.48 -4.00 20.19
N LYS A 110 -22.85 -3.37 21.29
CA LYS A 110 -22.13 -2.21 21.85
C LYS A 110 -20.71 -2.56 22.33
N ASN A 111 -20.45 -3.81 22.71
CA ASN A 111 -19.11 -4.27 23.09
C ASN A 111 -18.19 -4.33 21.87
N ASP A 112 -18.73 -4.71 20.71
CA ASP A 112 -18.03 -4.63 19.44
C ASP A 112 -17.72 -3.17 19.08
N CYS A 113 -18.68 -2.26 19.28
CA CYS A 113 -18.48 -0.82 19.06
C CYS A 113 -17.29 -0.28 19.85
N HIS A 114 -17.26 -0.56 21.16
CA HIS A 114 -16.16 -0.17 22.05
C HIS A 114 -14.82 -0.78 21.65
N ARG A 115 -14.80 -2.08 21.37
CA ARG A 115 -13.57 -2.82 21.03
C ARG A 115 -12.96 -2.28 19.73
N ILE A 116 -13.79 -2.08 18.71
CA ILE A 116 -13.35 -1.51 17.43
C ILE A 116 -12.93 -0.05 17.58
N ALA A 117 -13.67 0.77 18.31
CA ALA A 117 -13.30 2.17 18.53
C ALA A 117 -11.91 2.30 19.18
N LYS A 118 -11.63 1.45 20.18
CA LYS A 118 -10.32 1.39 20.82
C LYS A 118 -9.23 0.96 19.83
N LEU A 119 -9.45 -0.12 19.08
CA LEU A 119 -8.51 -0.59 18.07
C LEU A 119 -8.22 0.50 17.02
N MET A 120 -9.26 1.20 16.55
CA MET A 120 -9.13 2.27 15.57
C MET A 120 -8.29 3.44 16.08
N ALA A 121 -8.48 3.84 17.34
CA ALA A 121 -7.64 4.88 17.95
C ALA A 121 -6.16 4.47 17.97
N ASP A 122 -5.87 3.24 18.41
CA ASP A 122 -4.50 2.72 18.48
C ASP A 122 -3.83 2.67 17.08
N VAL A 123 -4.56 2.22 16.05
CA VAL A 123 -3.98 2.11 14.70
C VAL A 123 -3.81 3.46 14.01
N VAL A 124 -4.67 4.45 14.27
CA VAL A 124 -4.51 5.82 13.76
C VAL A 124 -3.30 6.51 14.40
N GLU A 125 -3.09 6.31 15.70
CA GLU A 125 -1.91 6.83 16.40
C GLU A 125 -0.62 6.24 15.79
N GLU A 126 -0.60 4.94 15.52
CA GLU A 126 0.55 4.27 14.93
C GLU A 126 0.86 4.76 13.50
N GLU A 127 -0.14 5.00 12.66
CA GLU A 127 0.03 5.61 11.33
C GLU A 127 0.54 7.06 11.43
N THR A 128 0.08 7.81 12.43
CA THR A 128 0.54 9.16 12.71
C THR A 128 2.02 9.17 13.09
N ARG A 129 2.43 8.28 14.00
CA ARG A 129 3.83 8.13 14.42
C ARG A 129 4.74 7.73 13.26
N ARG A 130 4.32 6.77 12.43
CA ARG A 130 5.06 6.36 11.21
C ARG A 130 5.24 7.51 10.24
N SER A 131 4.19 8.31 10.03
CA SER A 131 4.23 9.49 9.16
C SER A 131 5.20 10.55 9.66
N GLN A 132 5.24 10.80 10.98
CA GLN A 132 6.18 11.74 11.59
C GLN A 132 7.62 11.27 11.48
N GLN A 133 7.90 9.97 11.69
CA GLN A 133 9.24 9.42 11.53
C GLN A 133 9.73 9.56 10.08
N ALA A 134 8.89 9.19 9.11
CA ALA A 134 9.22 9.32 7.69
C ALA A 134 9.49 10.78 7.27
N ALA A 135 8.84 11.76 7.92
CA ALA A 135 9.12 13.18 7.69
C ALA A 135 10.46 13.62 8.30
N ARG A 136 10.81 13.11 9.50
CA ARG A 136 12.10 13.40 10.17
C ARG A 136 13.29 12.78 9.45
N ASP A 137 13.15 11.57 8.93
CA ASP A 137 14.22 10.90 8.16
C ASP A 137 14.52 11.66 6.86
N LYS A 138 13.52 12.32 6.27
CA LYS A 138 13.69 13.23 5.11
C LYS A 138 14.27 14.59 5.47
N GLN A 139 14.18 15.01 6.74
CA GLN A 139 14.63 16.32 7.24
C GLN A 139 15.97 16.27 7.98
N SER A 140 16.66 15.13 8.00
CA SER A 140 18.00 15.01 8.57
C SER A 140 19.07 15.11 7.48
N PRO A 141 19.69 16.29 7.23
CA PRO A 141 20.96 16.35 6.54
C PRO A 141 22.07 16.30 7.59
N SER A 142 22.67 15.13 7.89
CA SER A 142 23.85 15.14 8.77
C SER A 142 24.78 13.93 8.63
N GLN A 143 25.95 14.22 8.07
CA GLN A 143 27.25 13.94 8.68
C GLN A 143 27.59 12.47 9.00
N ALA A 144 28.15 11.79 8.00
CA ALA A 144 29.24 10.85 8.26
C ALA A 144 30.57 11.59 8.09
N ASN A 145 31.39 11.57 9.15
CA ASN A 145 32.77 12.03 9.12
C ASN A 145 33.58 11.23 8.09
N GLY A 146 34.26 11.95 7.18
CA GLY A 146 35.50 11.50 6.56
C GLY A 146 35.43 10.72 5.24
N CYS A 147 34.91 11.31 4.16
CA CYS A 147 35.47 11.14 2.80
C CYS A 147 34.91 12.24 1.89
N SER A 148 35.74 13.22 1.56
CA SER A 148 35.42 14.33 0.65
C SER A 148 35.38 13.84 -0.80
N ASP A 149 34.20 13.49 -1.30
CA ASP A 149 33.66 13.96 -2.59
C ASP A 149 32.27 13.34 -2.81
N HIS A 150 31.22 13.98 -2.30
CA HIS A 150 29.84 13.59 -2.59
C HIS A 150 29.07 14.80 -3.08
N ARG A 151 29.17 15.04 -4.39
CA ARG A 151 28.08 15.70 -5.11
C ARG A 151 26.84 14.83 -4.95
N PRO A 152 25.66 15.41 -4.70
CA PRO A 152 24.42 14.63 -4.71
C PRO A 152 24.31 13.92 -6.07
N ILE A 153 24.13 12.60 -6.04
CA ILE A 153 24.03 11.79 -7.25
C ILE A 153 22.71 12.16 -7.94
N ASP A 154 22.80 12.95 -9.01
CA ASP A 154 21.66 13.25 -9.86
C ASP A 154 21.42 12.06 -10.79
N ILE A 155 20.35 11.32 -10.51
CA ILE A 155 19.97 10.12 -11.27
C ILE A 155 19.71 10.49 -12.74
N LEU A 156 19.16 11.67 -13.04
CA LEU A 156 18.94 12.11 -14.42
C LEU A 156 20.27 12.33 -15.14
N GLU A 157 21.25 12.92 -14.46
CA GLU A 157 22.59 13.12 -15.01
C GLU A 157 23.28 11.76 -15.26
N MET A 158 23.17 10.84 -14.31
CA MET A 158 23.76 9.49 -14.42
C MET A 158 23.15 8.69 -15.57
N LEU A 159 21.82 8.71 -15.72
CA LEU A 159 21.11 8.06 -16.82
C LEU A 159 21.43 8.72 -18.17
N SER A 160 21.59 10.04 -18.21
CA SER A 160 21.97 10.76 -19.43
C SER A 160 23.39 10.37 -19.88
N ARG A 161 24.35 10.34 -18.95
CA ARG A 161 25.73 9.90 -19.25
C ARG A 161 25.79 8.45 -19.73
N ALA A 162 25.03 7.56 -19.09
CA ALA A 162 24.97 6.15 -19.49
C ALA A 162 24.39 5.98 -20.91
N LYS A 163 23.37 6.77 -21.25
CA LYS A 163 22.81 6.81 -22.61
C LYS A 163 23.83 7.32 -23.63
N ASP A 164 24.52 8.42 -23.32
CA ASP A 164 25.51 9.03 -24.21
C ASP A 164 26.71 8.10 -24.46
N GLU A 165 27.15 7.34 -23.45
CA GLU A 165 28.21 6.33 -23.60
C GLU A 165 27.77 5.14 -24.45
N TYR A 166 26.54 4.65 -24.26
CA TYR A 166 25.99 3.57 -25.07
C TYR A 166 25.90 3.95 -26.56
N GLU A 167 25.41 5.15 -26.86
CA GLU A 167 25.29 5.65 -28.24
C GLU A 167 26.65 5.87 -28.89
N ARG A 168 27.65 6.33 -28.12
CA ARG A 168 29.03 6.51 -28.59
C ARG A 168 29.70 5.18 -28.93
N ASN A 169 29.46 4.14 -28.13
CA ASN A 169 30.01 2.80 -28.39
C ASN A 169 29.34 2.13 -29.59
N GLN A 170 28.06 2.41 -29.88
CA GLN A 170 27.40 1.91 -31.10
C GLN A 170 27.90 2.57 -32.40
N MET A 171 28.49 3.77 -32.33
CA MET A 171 29.13 4.42 -33.49
C MET A 171 30.60 4.00 -33.68
N GLY A 172 31.28 3.55 -32.62
CA GLY A 172 32.69 3.12 -32.66
C GLY A 172 32.95 1.75 -33.30
N ASP A 173 31.95 0.87 -33.36
CA ASP A 173 32.07 -0.49 -33.90
C ASP A 173 31.78 -0.61 -35.40
N SER A 174 31.68 0.51 -36.13
CA SER A 174 31.44 0.50 -37.58
C SER A 174 32.69 0.35 -38.45
N ASN A 175 33.88 0.05 -37.88
CA ASN A 175 35.14 -0.02 -38.64
C ASN A 175 36.09 -1.18 -38.26
N ILE A 176 35.59 -2.41 -38.09
CA ILE A 176 36.47 -3.60 -38.16
C ILE A 176 35.98 -4.53 -39.26
N SER A 177 36.70 -4.46 -40.38
CA SER A 177 36.64 -5.42 -41.48
C SER A 177 37.02 -6.82 -41.00
N SER A 178 36.27 -7.81 -41.48
CA SER A 178 36.52 -9.24 -41.33
C SER A 178 37.94 -9.65 -41.79
N PRO A 179 38.67 -10.52 -41.08
CA PRO A 179 39.89 -11.12 -41.62
C PRO A 179 39.52 -12.37 -42.43
N GLY A 180 39.38 -12.21 -43.75
CA GLY A 180 39.33 -13.30 -44.72
C GLY A 180 40.73 -13.60 -45.25
N LEU A 181 41.16 -14.86 -45.12
CA LEU A 181 42.46 -15.44 -45.47
C LEU A 181 43.15 -14.84 -46.71
N GLN A 182 44.45 -14.53 -46.59
CA GLN A 182 45.36 -14.41 -47.74
C GLN A 182 46.05 -15.75 -48.06
N PRO A 183 46.33 -16.03 -49.35
CA PRO A 183 47.09 -17.20 -49.80
C PRO A 183 48.60 -16.93 -49.77
N SER A 184 49.40 -17.94 -49.43
CA SER A 184 50.86 -17.93 -49.66
C SER A 184 51.33 -19.22 -50.31
N THR A 185 52.28 -19.03 -51.22
CA THR A 185 52.71 -19.89 -52.32
C THR A 185 53.93 -20.75 -51.97
N GLN A 186 53.90 -22.00 -52.47
CA GLN A 186 54.98 -22.80 -53.13
C GLN A 186 56.20 -23.42 -52.39
N LEU A 187 56.55 -24.61 -52.97
CA LEU A 187 57.83 -25.36 -53.06
C LEU A 187 58.20 -26.29 -51.88
N SER A 188 58.63 -27.55 -52.05
CA SER A 188 59.14 -28.32 -53.21
C SER A 188 59.21 -29.84 -52.92
N ASN A 189 59.12 -30.64 -54.01
CA ASN A 189 59.38 -32.08 -54.28
C ASN A 189 60.24 -32.93 -53.31
N LEU A 190 60.00 -34.25 -53.30
CA LEU A 190 60.88 -35.28 -53.92
C LEU A 190 60.32 -36.71 -53.72
N GLY A 191 60.44 -37.56 -54.75
CA GLY A 191 60.49 -39.03 -54.64
C GLY A 191 59.37 -39.80 -55.31
#